data_AF-A0A5B1BM87-F1
#
_entry.id   AF-A0A5B1BM87-F1
#
_cell.length_a   1.000
_cell.length_b   1.000
_cell.length_c   1.000
_cell.angle_alpha   90.00
_cell.angle_beta   90.00
_cell.angle_gamma   90.00
#
_symmetry.space_group_name_H-M   'P 1'
#
loop_
_entity.id
_entity.type
_entity.pdbx_description
1 polymer ?
#
loop_
_entity_poly.entity_id
_entity_poly.type
_entity_poly.pdbx_seq_one_letter_code
_entity_poly.pdbx_strand_id
1 'polypeptide(L)'
;RAFAVADHQTAHVYVSDESDIARVAEVIKALDGVEQVLDRHAQQHLAVDHPRSGELVAVAEPAAWFTYYYWLDDDRAPEFAPCVDIHRKPGYDPAELLMNPDDRTAKVKAGVALIKKALGFRYTMDVIALNGNHVRGTHGRVPDSDEERPVIITSSPDHLLAGSAGPMPATAVRDVVLHAHGSPRD
;
A
#
# COMPACT_ATOMS: atom_id res chain seq x y z
N ARG A 1 -20.01 6.89 13.12
CA ARG A 1 -19.31 5.58 12.98
C ARG A 1 -18.35 5.69 11.80
N ALA A 2 -17.19 5.05 11.86
CA ALA A 2 -16.21 5.08 10.79
C ALA A 2 -15.58 3.70 10.54
N PHE A 3 -15.08 3.48 9.32
CA PHE A 3 -14.20 2.36 8.98
C PHE A 3 -13.09 2.85 8.05
N ALA A 4 -11.96 2.15 8.04
CA ALA A 4 -10.83 2.47 7.19
C ALA A 4 -10.60 1.36 6.15
N VAL A 5 -10.26 1.76 4.93
CA VAL A 5 -9.65 0.91 3.93
C VAL A 5 -8.18 1.31 3.89
N ALA A 6 -7.34 0.46 4.47
CA ALA A 6 -5.90 0.66 4.55
C ALA A 6 -5.20 0.02 3.35
N ASP A 7 -4.27 0.75 2.76
CA ASP A 7 -3.34 0.25 1.77
C ASP A 7 -1.95 0.83 2.07
N HIS A 8 -1.15 0.04 2.78
CA HIS A 8 0.19 0.40 3.20
C HIS A 8 0.26 1.72 4.00
N GLN A 9 0.94 2.75 3.50
CA GLN A 9 1.17 4.01 4.23
C GLN A 9 0.03 5.01 4.09
N THR A 10 -1.08 4.61 3.44
CA THR A 10 -2.27 5.45 3.32
C THR A 10 -3.51 4.68 3.71
N ALA A 11 -4.48 5.35 4.33
CA ALA A 11 -5.77 4.75 4.64
C ALA A 11 -6.90 5.74 4.36
N HIS A 12 -7.86 5.31 3.55
CA HIS A 12 -9.10 6.05 3.34
C HIS A 12 -10.07 5.74 4.48
N VAL A 13 -10.52 6.76 5.19
CA VAL A 13 -11.41 6.63 6.34
C VAL A 13 -12.78 7.14 5.94
N TYR A 14 -13.75 6.23 5.93
CA TYR A 14 -15.13 6.53 5.59
C TYR A 14 -15.94 6.75 6.86
N VAL A 15 -16.58 7.91 6.96
CA VAL A 15 -17.35 8.35 8.12
C VAL A 15 -18.81 8.51 7.69
N SER A 16 -19.70 7.72 8.29
CA SER A 16 -21.11 7.69 7.88
C SER A 16 -21.92 8.93 8.31
N ASP A 17 -21.50 9.62 9.37
CA ASP A 17 -22.18 10.80 9.91
C ASP A 17 -21.19 11.96 9.92
N GLU A 18 -21.53 13.06 9.24
CA GLU A 18 -20.64 14.22 9.13
C GLU A 18 -20.28 14.83 10.48
N SER A 19 -21.20 14.74 11.47
CA SER A 19 -20.95 15.26 12.81
C SER A 19 -19.85 14.49 13.57
N ASP A 20 -19.53 13.26 13.13
CA ASP A 20 -18.46 12.45 13.72
C ASP A 20 -17.08 12.75 13.14
N ILE A 21 -16.98 13.45 11.99
CA ILE A 21 -15.71 13.60 11.24
C ILE A 21 -14.61 14.20 12.12
N ALA A 22 -14.90 15.29 12.83
CA ALA A 22 -13.92 15.95 13.69
C ALA A 22 -13.42 15.01 14.80
N ARG A 23 -14.33 14.28 15.44
CA ARG A 23 -13.97 13.34 16.51
C ARG A 23 -13.18 12.15 15.97
N VAL A 24 -13.53 11.62 14.80
CA VAL A 24 -12.79 10.54 14.14
C VAL A 24 -11.37 10.99 13.79
N ALA A 25 -11.22 12.20 13.24
CA ALA A 25 -9.91 12.75 12.92
C ALA A 25 -9.01 12.84 14.18
N GLU A 26 -9.53 13.34 15.30
CA GLU A 26 -8.76 13.42 16.55
C GLU A 26 -8.37 12.06 17.11
N VAL A 27 -9.25 11.05 17.01
CA VAL A 27 -8.91 9.68 17.43
C VAL A 27 -7.77 9.12 16.58
N ILE A 28 -7.80 9.34 15.26
CA ILE A 28 -6.78 8.81 14.35
C ILE A 28 -5.45 9.52 14.51
N LYS A 29 -5.45 10.85 14.66
CA LYS A 29 -4.22 11.65 14.91
C LYS A 29 -3.51 11.24 16.20
N ALA A 30 -4.22 10.68 17.17
CA ALA A 30 -3.66 10.24 18.44
C ALA A 30 -3.04 8.83 18.38
N LEU A 31 -3.18 8.11 17.26
CA LEU A 31 -2.58 6.79 17.09
C LEU A 31 -1.07 6.92 16.82
N ASP A 32 -0.31 6.00 17.39
CA ASP A 32 1.13 5.87 17.11
C ASP A 32 1.36 5.53 15.63
N GLY A 33 2.39 6.12 15.02
CA GLY A 33 2.73 5.92 13.61
C GLY A 33 1.85 6.65 12.59
N VAL A 34 0.93 7.53 13.01
CA VAL A 34 0.16 8.40 12.11
C VAL A 34 0.83 9.76 11.98
N GLU A 35 1.25 10.12 10.76
CA GLU A 35 1.88 11.40 10.48
C GLU A 35 0.83 12.49 10.21
N GLN A 36 -0.16 12.20 9.38
CA GLN A 36 -1.14 13.18 8.91
C GLN A 36 -2.54 12.59 8.82
N VAL A 37 -3.55 13.42 9.07
CA VAL A 37 -4.96 13.12 8.78
C VAL A 37 -5.51 14.26 7.94
N LEU A 38 -5.76 13.96 6.67
CA LEU A 38 -6.16 14.89 5.63
C LEU A 38 -7.69 15.00 5.60
N ASP A 39 -8.21 16.15 5.99
CA ASP A 39 -9.60 16.52 5.73
C ASP A 39 -9.82 16.86 4.25
N ARG A 40 -11.07 17.16 3.88
CA ARG A 40 -11.44 17.48 2.50
C ARG A 40 -10.63 18.64 1.91
N HIS A 41 -10.36 19.67 2.70
CA HIS A 41 -9.58 20.83 2.25
C HIS A 41 -8.11 20.45 2.01
N ALA A 42 -7.49 19.71 2.93
CA ALA A 42 -6.13 19.20 2.75
C ALA A 42 -6.02 18.25 1.54
N GLN A 43 -7.01 17.38 1.33
CA GLN A 43 -7.08 16.51 0.16
C GLN A 43 -7.16 17.32 -1.16
N GLN A 44 -7.88 18.44 -1.18
CA GLN A 44 -7.95 19.33 -2.35
C GLN A 44 -6.61 19.98 -2.66
N HIS A 45 -5.90 20.48 -1.64
CA HIS A 45 -4.55 21.05 -1.80
C HIS A 45 -3.55 20.05 -2.37
N LEU A 46 -3.69 18.76 -2.03
CA LEU A 46 -2.86 17.67 -2.53
C LEU A 46 -3.39 17.04 -3.82
N ALA A 47 -4.49 17.54 -4.39
CA ALA A 47 -5.17 16.99 -5.57
C ALA A 47 -5.56 15.50 -5.44
N VAL A 48 -5.91 15.06 -4.23
CA VAL A 48 -6.39 13.69 -3.91
C VAL A 48 -7.85 13.66 -3.45
N ASP A 49 -8.55 14.79 -3.50
CA ASP A 49 -10.00 14.88 -3.26
C ASP A 49 -10.79 14.27 -4.42
N HIS A 50 -10.88 12.94 -4.42
CA HIS A 50 -11.60 12.16 -5.41
C HIS A 50 -12.92 11.64 -4.81
N PRO A 51 -13.99 11.42 -5.61
CA PRO A 51 -15.25 10.85 -5.11
C PRO A 51 -15.15 9.46 -4.45
N ARG A 52 -13.99 8.79 -4.59
CA ARG A 52 -13.70 7.51 -3.91
C ARG A 52 -12.84 7.68 -2.66
N SER A 53 -12.31 8.87 -2.42
CA SER A 53 -11.57 9.18 -1.20
C SER A 53 -12.54 9.29 -0.03
N GLY A 54 -12.21 8.65 1.09
CA GLY A 54 -12.97 8.80 2.33
C GLY A 54 -13.04 10.25 2.82
N GLU A 55 -13.93 10.50 3.77
CA GLU A 55 -14.09 11.81 4.43
C GLU A 55 -12.77 12.30 5.04
N LEU A 56 -11.91 11.37 5.46
CA LEU A 56 -10.53 11.62 5.85
C LEU A 56 -9.59 10.66 5.12
N VAL A 57 -8.34 11.08 4.93
CA VAL A 57 -7.24 10.20 4.51
C VAL A 57 -6.13 10.27 5.54
N ALA A 58 -5.75 9.13 6.11
CA ALA A 58 -4.62 9.04 7.02
C ALA A 58 -3.34 8.69 6.25
N VAL A 59 -2.22 9.31 6.62
CA VAL A 59 -0.88 9.02 6.10
C VAL A 59 -0.02 8.57 7.27
N ALA A 60 0.65 7.44 7.13
CA ALA A 60 1.55 6.89 8.13
C ALA A 60 2.90 7.60 8.14
N GLU A 61 3.60 7.56 9.28
CA GLU A 61 5.00 7.95 9.40
C GLU A 61 5.92 7.08 8.51
N PRO A 62 7.16 7.51 8.19
CA PRO A 62 7.97 6.85 7.16
C PRO A 62 8.31 5.37 7.44
N ALA A 63 8.31 4.96 8.71
CA ALA A 63 8.57 3.59 9.15
C ALA A 63 7.32 2.87 9.69
N ALA A 64 6.14 3.44 9.51
CA ALA A 64 4.86 2.89 9.94
C ALA A 64 3.97 2.56 8.73
N TRP A 65 2.94 1.74 8.97
CA TRP A 65 1.95 1.38 7.96
C TRP A 65 0.65 0.93 8.60
N PHE A 66 -0.43 1.05 7.85
CA PHE A 66 -1.74 0.54 8.21
C PHE A 66 -1.92 -0.86 7.63
N THR A 67 -2.34 -1.80 8.49
CA THR A 67 -2.68 -3.15 8.04
C THR A 67 -4.17 -3.26 7.73
N TYR A 68 -4.56 -4.19 6.86
CA TYR A 68 -5.97 -4.44 6.54
C TYR A 68 -6.68 -5.31 7.59
N TYR A 69 -5.96 -5.82 8.59
CA TYR A 69 -6.46 -6.82 9.55
C TYR A 69 -7.63 -6.26 10.36
N TYR A 70 -8.85 -6.56 9.91
CA TYR A 70 -10.08 -6.02 10.48
C TYR A 70 -10.66 -6.90 11.60
N TRP A 71 -10.02 -8.04 11.89
CA TRP A 71 -10.36 -8.91 13.02
C TRP A 71 -9.54 -8.53 14.25
N LEU A 72 -10.15 -8.69 15.42
CA LEU A 72 -9.50 -8.40 16.71
C LEU A 72 -8.98 -9.67 17.41
N ASP A 73 -9.31 -10.83 16.85
CA ASP A 73 -9.02 -12.15 17.39
C ASP A 73 -8.57 -13.03 16.22
N ASP A 74 -7.34 -13.54 16.31
CA ASP A 74 -6.72 -14.35 15.25
C ASP A 74 -7.46 -15.67 15.01
N ASP A 75 -8.17 -16.20 16.02
CA ASP A 75 -9.02 -17.39 15.85
C ASP A 75 -10.25 -17.09 14.96
N ARG A 76 -10.53 -15.80 14.71
CA ARG A 76 -11.59 -15.32 13.81
C ARG A 76 -11.03 -14.76 12.50
N ALA A 77 -9.73 -14.88 12.27
CA ALA A 77 -9.13 -14.48 11.02
C ALA A 77 -9.77 -15.24 9.84
N PRO A 78 -9.99 -14.60 8.68
CA PRO A 78 -10.47 -15.29 7.50
C PRO A 78 -9.51 -16.41 7.06
N GLU A 79 -10.04 -17.49 6.48
CA GLU A 79 -9.24 -18.63 6.00
C GLU A 79 -8.14 -18.23 4.99
N PHE A 80 -8.33 -17.13 4.26
CA PHE A 80 -7.34 -16.63 3.31
C PHE A 80 -6.19 -15.85 3.96
N ALA A 81 -6.34 -15.39 5.21
CA ALA A 81 -5.36 -14.53 5.88
C ALA A 81 -3.96 -15.17 6.00
N PRO A 82 -3.81 -16.44 6.44
CA PRO A 82 -2.51 -17.08 6.52
C PRO A 82 -1.99 -17.60 5.17
N CYS A 83 -2.68 -17.31 4.06
CA CYS A 83 -2.30 -17.71 2.71
C CYS A 83 -1.76 -16.53 1.89
N VAL A 84 -1.14 -16.85 0.75
CA VAL A 84 -0.97 -15.91 -0.36
C VAL A 84 -2.23 -15.97 -1.22
N ASP A 85 -3.14 -14.99 -1.07
CA ASP A 85 -4.44 -14.99 -1.76
C ASP A 85 -4.87 -13.57 -2.17
N ILE A 86 -4.21 -13.06 -3.20
CA ILE A 86 -4.38 -11.71 -3.74
C ILE A 86 -5.81 -11.41 -4.23
N HIS A 87 -6.65 -12.43 -4.43
CA HIS A 87 -8.01 -12.24 -4.95
C HIS A 87 -9.04 -12.04 -3.82
N ARG A 88 -8.73 -12.52 -2.62
CA ARG A 88 -9.63 -12.44 -1.45
C ARG A 88 -9.17 -11.38 -0.44
N LYS A 89 -7.86 -11.07 -0.40
CA LYS A 89 -7.34 -10.02 0.48
C LYS A 89 -7.71 -8.63 -0.06
N PRO A 90 -8.19 -7.72 0.81
CA PRO A 90 -8.47 -6.34 0.44
C PRO A 90 -7.16 -5.56 0.35
N GLY A 91 -6.47 -5.68 -0.79
CA GLY A 91 -5.17 -5.04 -1.03
C GLY A 91 -4.00 -6.03 -0.94
N TYR A 92 -2.78 -5.47 -1.01
CA TYR A 92 -1.55 -6.25 -0.93
C TYR A 92 -1.07 -6.34 0.54
N ASP A 93 -0.72 -7.55 0.97
CA ASP A 93 -0.22 -7.80 2.32
C ASP A 93 1.29 -8.12 2.24
N PRO A 94 2.18 -7.21 2.66
CA PRO A 94 3.61 -7.42 2.58
C PRO A 94 4.10 -8.59 3.46
N ALA A 95 3.30 -9.06 4.43
CA ALA A 95 3.61 -10.28 5.17
C ALA A 95 3.63 -11.51 4.25
N GLU A 96 2.95 -11.50 3.10
CA GLU A 96 2.93 -12.59 2.12
C GLU A 96 4.30 -12.89 1.49
N LEU A 97 5.23 -11.93 1.55
CA LEU A 97 6.61 -12.14 1.10
C LEU A 97 7.43 -13.05 2.02
N LEU A 98 6.89 -13.36 3.21
CA LEU A 98 7.59 -14.07 4.26
C LEU A 98 6.80 -15.32 4.64
N MET A 99 7.47 -16.48 4.64
CA MET A 99 6.97 -17.59 5.46
C MET A 99 7.04 -17.15 6.91
N ASN A 100 5.94 -17.30 7.66
CA ASN A 100 5.75 -16.91 9.04
C ASN A 100 7.00 -17.27 9.87
N PRO A 101 7.83 -16.28 10.23
CA PRO A 101 9.10 -16.55 10.90
C PRO A 101 8.93 -17.16 12.29
N ASP A 102 7.76 -16.94 12.92
CA ASP A 102 7.44 -17.45 14.25
C ASP A 102 6.88 -18.89 14.21
N ASP A 103 6.47 -19.37 13.03
CA ASP A 103 5.99 -20.74 12.84
C ASP A 103 7.10 -21.67 12.32
N ARG A 104 7.69 -22.43 13.26
CA ARG A 104 8.73 -23.44 12.95
C ARG A 104 8.26 -24.52 11.98
N THR A 105 6.95 -24.71 11.82
CA THR A 105 6.35 -25.72 10.93
C THR A 105 6.00 -25.16 9.54
N ALA A 106 6.17 -23.86 9.28
CA ALA A 106 5.76 -23.22 8.03
C ALA A 106 6.31 -23.95 6.78
N LYS A 107 7.59 -24.33 6.79
CA LYS A 107 8.22 -25.09 5.69
C LYS A 107 7.64 -26.50 5.53
N VAL A 108 7.27 -27.16 6.63
CA VAL A 108 6.62 -28.48 6.60
C VAL A 108 5.21 -28.35 6.02
N LYS A 109 4.44 -27.35 6.45
CA LYS A 109 3.11 -27.04 5.89
C LYS A 109 3.19 -26.79 4.38
N ALA A 110 4.16 -26.01 3.92
CA ALA A 110 4.42 -25.79 2.50
C ALA A 110 4.71 -27.11 1.76
N GLY A 111 5.57 -27.97 2.31
CA GLY A 111 5.88 -29.27 1.73
C GLY A 111 4.64 -30.18 1.60
N VAL A 112 3.81 -30.25 2.65
CA VAL A 112 2.55 -31.00 2.64
C VAL A 112 1.57 -30.43 1.61
N ALA A 113 1.45 -29.11 1.52
CA ALA A 113 0.60 -28.45 0.52
C ALA A 113 1.04 -28.80 -0.91
N LEU A 114 2.34 -28.82 -1.19
CA LEU A 114 2.88 -29.21 -2.49
C LEU A 114 2.63 -30.69 -2.82
N ILE A 115 2.71 -31.59 -1.84
CA ILE A 115 2.35 -33.00 -2.03
C ILE A 115 0.87 -33.14 -2.37
N LYS A 116 -0.03 -32.47 -1.63
CA LYS A 116 -1.47 -32.45 -1.92
C LYS A 116 -1.75 -31.92 -3.33
N LYS A 117 -1.08 -30.83 -3.72
CA LYS A 117 -1.14 -30.27 -5.08
C LYS A 117 -0.73 -31.30 -6.14
N ALA A 118 0.39 -31.98 -5.94
CA ALA A 118 0.89 -32.98 -6.88
C ALA A 118 -0.06 -34.19 -7.04
N LEU A 119 -0.79 -34.55 -5.98
CA LEU A 119 -1.79 -35.62 -5.98
C LEU A 119 -3.18 -35.17 -6.51
N GLY A 120 -3.34 -33.89 -6.89
CA GLY A 120 -4.60 -33.35 -7.41
C GLY A 120 -5.65 -33.05 -6.34
N PHE A 121 -5.28 -33.00 -5.06
CA PHE A 121 -6.19 -32.62 -3.98
C PHE A 121 -6.32 -31.10 -3.85
N ARG A 122 -7.44 -30.66 -3.27
CA ARG A 122 -7.57 -29.28 -2.79
C ARG A 122 -6.55 -29.04 -1.66
N TYR A 123 -5.88 -27.89 -1.71
CA TYR A 123 -4.87 -27.50 -0.73
C TYR A 123 -4.93 -26.00 -0.45
N THR A 124 -4.46 -25.61 0.73
CA THR A 124 -4.14 -24.24 1.14
C THR A 124 -2.65 -24.20 1.47
N MET A 125 -2.06 -22.99 1.48
CA MET A 125 -0.66 -22.80 1.87
C MET A 125 -0.61 -21.81 3.05
N ASP A 126 -1.00 -22.31 4.21
CA ASP A 126 -1.16 -21.55 5.45
C ASP A 126 0.19 -21.31 6.12
N VAL A 127 1.00 -20.47 5.49
CA VAL A 127 2.40 -20.22 5.88
C VAL A 127 2.68 -18.74 6.12
N ILE A 128 1.70 -17.85 6.05
CA ILE A 128 1.84 -16.41 6.27
C ILE A 128 1.43 -16.06 7.71
N ALA A 129 2.09 -15.07 8.31
CA ALA A 129 1.75 -14.58 9.64
C ALA A 129 0.43 -13.79 9.61
N LEU A 130 -0.32 -13.80 10.72
CA LEU A 130 -1.54 -13.00 10.90
C LEU A 130 -1.24 -11.59 11.46
N ASN A 131 0.03 -11.19 11.45
CA ASN A 131 0.49 -9.89 11.91
C ASN A 131 1.64 -9.38 11.03
N GLY A 132 1.90 -8.08 11.12
CA GLY A 132 2.91 -7.38 10.33
C GLY A 132 4.30 -7.30 10.95
N ASN A 133 4.60 -7.99 12.05
CA ASN A 133 5.78 -7.72 12.89
C ASN A 133 7.13 -7.92 12.17
N HIS A 134 7.16 -8.77 11.15
CA HIS A 134 8.39 -9.06 10.38
C HIS A 134 8.50 -8.24 9.08
N VAL A 135 7.49 -7.43 8.77
CA VAL A 135 7.52 -6.51 7.63
C VAL A 135 8.44 -5.35 7.96
N ARG A 136 9.45 -5.12 7.10
CA ARG A 136 10.46 -4.07 7.29
C ARG A 136 10.37 -2.91 6.29
N GLY A 137 9.38 -2.94 5.41
CA GLY A 137 9.21 -1.96 4.36
C GLY A 137 7.80 -1.97 3.80
N THR A 138 7.34 -0.80 3.37
CA THR A 138 6.00 -0.53 2.89
C THR A 138 6.06 0.66 1.92
N HIS A 139 4.94 1.12 1.37
CA HIS A 139 4.91 2.20 0.37
C HIS A 139 3.62 3.02 0.43
N GLY A 140 3.52 4.04 -0.42
CA GLY A 140 2.28 4.82 -0.61
C GLY A 140 2.37 6.26 -0.13
N ARG A 141 3.42 6.63 0.62
CA ARG A 141 3.71 8.03 0.95
C ARG A 141 4.59 8.71 -0.11
N VAL A 142 4.55 10.04 -0.12
CA VAL A 142 5.53 10.85 -0.88
C VAL A 142 6.87 10.84 -0.12
N PRO A 143 8.02 10.72 -0.81
CA PRO A 143 9.34 10.83 -0.20
C PRO A 143 9.55 12.19 0.49
N ASP A 144 10.28 12.19 1.60
CA ASP A 144 10.52 13.38 2.44
C ASP A 144 11.57 14.33 1.85
N SER A 145 12.44 13.81 0.98
CA SER A 145 13.57 14.54 0.42
C SER A 145 13.68 14.32 -1.09
N ASP A 146 14.40 15.21 -1.77
CA ASP A 146 14.65 15.08 -3.20
C ASP A 146 15.60 13.90 -3.51
N GLU A 147 16.46 13.53 -2.55
CA GLU A 147 17.39 12.40 -2.65
C GLU A 147 16.69 11.03 -2.69
N GLU A 148 15.49 10.94 -2.12
CA GLU A 148 14.67 9.71 -2.11
C GLU A 148 13.70 9.64 -3.30
N ARG A 149 13.70 10.64 -4.18
CA ARG A 149 12.81 10.67 -5.34
C ARG A 149 13.33 9.81 -6.49
N PRO A 150 12.44 9.25 -7.31
CA PRO A 150 12.83 8.57 -8.54
C PRO A 150 13.62 9.49 -9.47
N VAL A 151 14.66 8.96 -10.11
CA VAL A 151 15.49 9.67 -11.09
C VAL A 151 15.36 9.08 -12.49
N ILE A 152 15.44 9.94 -13.50
CA ILE A 152 15.61 9.52 -14.89
C ILE A 152 17.10 9.64 -15.23
N ILE A 153 17.70 8.54 -15.67
CA ILE A 153 19.09 8.50 -16.11
C ILE A 153 19.11 8.20 -17.60
N THR A 154 19.86 9.00 -18.38
CA THR A 154 19.96 8.86 -19.82
C THR A 154 21.35 9.20 -20.36
N SER A 155 21.78 8.51 -21.41
CA SER A 155 22.98 8.82 -22.19
C SER A 155 22.76 9.88 -23.28
N SER A 156 21.52 10.34 -23.48
CA SER A 156 21.15 11.28 -24.53
C SER A 156 20.33 12.45 -23.97
N PRO A 157 20.87 13.24 -23.02
CA PRO A 157 20.12 14.28 -22.31
C PRO A 157 19.56 15.35 -23.26
N ASP A 158 20.30 15.72 -24.31
CA ASP A 158 19.85 16.72 -25.29
C ASP A 158 18.64 16.27 -26.13
N HIS A 159 18.39 14.96 -26.23
CA HIS A 159 17.23 14.42 -26.95
C HIS A 159 16.05 14.14 -26.01
N LEU A 160 16.33 13.72 -24.78
CA LEU A 160 15.33 13.24 -23.82
C LEU A 160 14.87 14.30 -22.82
N LEU A 161 15.73 15.27 -22.49
CA LEU A 161 15.53 16.25 -21.43
C LEU A 161 15.73 17.69 -21.93
N ALA A 162 15.73 17.92 -23.24
CA ALA A 162 15.85 19.26 -23.83
C ALA A 162 14.81 20.21 -23.22
N GLY A 163 15.27 21.10 -22.33
CA GLY A 163 14.43 22.10 -21.65
C GLY A 163 13.86 21.70 -20.28
N SER A 164 14.16 20.51 -19.75
CA SER A 164 13.63 20.05 -18.45
C SER A 164 14.66 19.27 -17.62
N ALA A 165 15.70 19.98 -17.16
CA ALA A 165 16.66 19.46 -16.17
C ALA A 165 16.15 19.53 -14.71
N GLY A 166 14.87 19.86 -14.51
CA GLY A 166 14.25 20.01 -13.19
C GLY A 166 13.27 18.89 -12.86
N PRO A 167 12.68 18.89 -11.65
CA PRO A 167 11.65 17.95 -11.27
C PRO A 167 10.50 17.92 -12.28
N MET A 168 9.99 16.73 -12.57
CA MET A 168 8.82 16.54 -13.43
C MET A 168 7.80 15.63 -12.76
N PRO A 169 6.49 15.80 -13.05
CA PRO A 169 5.49 14.87 -12.55
C PRO A 169 5.71 13.48 -13.16
N ALA A 170 5.45 12.43 -12.38
CA ALA A 170 5.56 11.05 -12.86
C ALA A 170 4.72 10.78 -14.12
N THR A 171 3.62 11.52 -14.31
CA THR A 171 2.76 11.45 -15.50
C THR A 171 3.44 11.92 -16.79
N ALA A 172 4.51 12.71 -16.71
CA ALA A 172 5.29 13.16 -17.87
C ALA A 172 6.24 12.06 -18.40
N VAL A 173 6.55 11.05 -17.60
CA VAL A 173 7.54 10.00 -17.96
C VAL A 173 7.15 9.26 -19.24
N ARG A 174 5.85 8.97 -19.43
CA ARG A 174 5.35 8.37 -20.69
C ARG A 174 5.77 9.18 -21.90
N ASP A 175 5.53 10.49 -21.85
CA ASP A 175 5.80 11.37 -22.99
C ASP A 175 7.30 11.48 -23.23
N VAL A 176 8.11 11.61 -22.18
CA VAL A 176 9.57 11.57 -22.29
C VAL A 176 10.04 10.32 -23.03
N VAL A 177 9.53 9.14 -22.64
CA VAL A 177 9.89 7.86 -23.27
C VAL A 177 9.43 7.80 -24.74
N LEU A 178 8.21 8.25 -25.05
CA LEU A 178 7.68 8.23 -26.42
C LEU A 178 8.43 9.19 -27.36
N HIS A 179 8.79 10.38 -26.89
CA HIS A 179 9.58 11.33 -27.68
C HIS A 179 10.97 10.75 -28.01
N ALA A 180 11.57 10.02 -27.07
CA ALA A 180 12.85 9.35 -27.28
C ALA A 180 12.83 8.31 -28.41
N HIS A 181 11.70 7.63 -28.57
CA HIS A 181 11.54 6.53 -29.54
C HIS A 181 10.96 6.99 -30.89
N GLY A 182 10.77 8.30 -31.09
CA GLY A 182 10.40 8.86 -32.38
C GLY A 182 8.93 8.71 -32.77
N SER A 183 8.00 8.57 -31.81
CA SER A 183 6.58 8.72 -32.15
C SER A 183 6.30 10.18 -32.54
N PRO A 184 5.84 10.46 -33.78
CA PRO A 184 5.32 11.77 -34.12
C PRO A 184 4.08 12.02 -33.26
N ARG A 185 3.95 13.22 -32.71
CA ARG A 185 2.65 13.70 -32.24
C ARG A 185 1.79 13.94 -33.49
N ASP A 186 0.81 13.07 -33.72
CA ASP A 186 -0.34 13.39 -34.58
C ASP A 186 -1.44 14.05 -33.72
#